data_AF-R7C584-F1
#
_entry.id   AF-R7C584-F1
#
_cell.length_a   1.000
_cell.length_b   1.000
_cell.length_c   1.000
_cell.angle_alpha   90.00
_cell.angle_beta   90.00
_cell.angle_gamma   90.00
#
_symmetry.space_group_name_H-M   'P 1'
#
loop_
_entity.id
_entity.type
_entity.pdbx_description
1 polymer ?
#
loop_
_entity_poly.entity_id
_entity_poly.type
_entity_poly.pdbx_seq_one_letter_code
_entity_poly.pdbx_strand_id
1 'polypeptide(L)'
;MDLNKSKIRLKSQEEIDKKLQEFSGREHLYSIALFDILGFSNFVQKNGTDTIMELYTKLLDLINRRASSYDNVGDFEVSVAPVPTSSDWKNNHLAADANGYVQVCHFSDTFLIYVNYEFVKQPWLLADQIKEEFPLLIGEAGTQFSVDFFSNHHIYISFLQLCMDFFCQSIIEGIPLRGCISTGIAMMDQYKSIYFGNPLVEAARGEPAQNTLGVAFGKSFNNYHPVYNKYYIPYLGHIKENDSKNVFLSPMMLDWARYWRTSPNYKNKSVIEYINRMNTQTEFASYYENAIKFYDFSEKHEDWVNQINRKNMGDILDYYKRVKQWYNSVI
;
A
#
# COMPACT_ATOMS: atom_id res chain seq x y z
N MET A 1 18.79 -11.56 -16.95
CA MET A 1 17.75 -10.94 -17.80
C MET A 1 18.01 -9.44 -17.73
N ASP A 2 18.38 -8.79 -18.85
CA ASP A 2 18.63 -7.34 -18.90
C ASP A 2 17.32 -6.58 -18.64
N LEU A 3 16.97 -6.39 -17.36
CA LEU A 3 15.97 -5.42 -16.95
C LEU A 3 16.53 -4.04 -17.32
N ASN A 4 15.78 -3.24 -18.08
CA ASN A 4 16.07 -1.84 -18.43
C ASN A 4 17.01 -1.57 -19.62
N LYS A 5 16.60 -1.89 -20.85
CA LYS A 5 17.16 -1.22 -22.06
C LYS A 5 16.38 0.00 -22.54
N SER A 6 15.15 0.24 -22.07
CA SER A 6 14.30 1.38 -22.52
C SER A 6 13.94 2.42 -21.44
N LYS A 7 14.32 2.21 -20.17
CA LYS A 7 13.90 3.06 -19.05
C LYS A 7 14.99 4.03 -18.60
N ILE A 8 14.56 5.22 -18.16
CA ILE A 8 15.47 6.30 -17.76
C ILE A 8 16.08 5.96 -16.41
N ARG A 9 17.33 5.50 -16.44
CA ARG A 9 18.17 5.34 -15.25
C ARG A 9 18.74 6.71 -14.89
N LEU A 10 18.23 7.30 -13.83
CA LEU A 10 18.70 8.59 -13.34
C LEU A 10 19.87 8.35 -12.38
N LYS A 11 20.82 9.29 -12.32
CA LYS A 11 22.08 9.20 -11.54
C LYS A 11 22.27 10.33 -10.52
N SER A 12 21.35 11.30 -10.43
CA SER A 12 21.37 12.33 -9.40
C SER A 12 19.97 12.86 -9.06
N GLN A 13 19.82 13.48 -7.89
CA GLN A 13 18.57 14.15 -7.48
C GLN A 13 18.15 15.23 -8.48
N GLU A 14 19.10 16.02 -9.00
CA GLU A 14 18.82 17.05 -10.00
C GLU A 14 18.28 16.48 -11.33
N GLU A 15 18.83 15.34 -11.78
CA GLU A 15 18.31 14.64 -12.97
C GLU A 15 16.90 14.13 -12.76
N ILE A 16 16.59 13.62 -11.56
CA ILE A 16 15.25 13.19 -11.18
C ILE A 16 14.29 14.35 -11.16
N ASP A 17 14.63 15.44 -10.49
CA ASP A 17 13.75 16.60 -10.39
C ASP A 17 13.46 17.17 -11.77
N LYS A 18 14.48 17.27 -12.64
CA LYS A 18 14.28 17.71 -14.02
C LYS A 18 13.36 16.76 -14.80
N LYS A 19 13.53 15.45 -14.66
CA LYS A 19 12.66 14.48 -15.34
C LYS A 19 11.25 14.44 -14.77
N LEU A 20 11.09 14.52 -13.46
CA LEU A 20 9.78 14.65 -12.82
C LEU A 20 9.08 15.92 -13.32
N GLN A 21 9.80 17.02 -13.50
CA GLN A 21 9.26 18.25 -14.08
C GLN A 21 8.86 18.09 -15.56
N GLU A 22 9.65 17.39 -16.39
CA GLU A 22 9.31 17.07 -17.79
C GLU A 22 8.07 16.17 -17.90
N PHE A 23 7.88 15.28 -16.93
CA PHE A 23 6.76 14.33 -16.87
C PHE A 23 5.50 14.93 -16.23
N SER A 24 5.67 15.96 -15.39
CA SER A 24 4.60 16.65 -14.70
C SER A 24 3.59 17.20 -15.70
N GLY A 25 2.30 17.00 -15.41
CA GLY A 25 1.22 17.44 -16.28
C GLY A 25 0.95 16.55 -17.50
N ARG A 26 1.42 15.30 -17.48
CA ARG A 26 1.04 14.26 -18.45
C ARG A 26 0.41 13.06 -17.75
N GLU A 27 -0.35 12.28 -18.51
CA GLU A 27 -0.95 11.03 -18.04
C GLU A 27 0.11 9.93 -17.97
N HIS A 28 0.26 9.32 -16.80
CA HIS A 28 1.09 8.14 -16.59
C HIS A 28 0.37 7.13 -15.69
N LEU A 29 0.90 5.91 -15.63
CA LEU A 29 0.45 4.93 -14.65
C LEU A 29 1.03 5.26 -13.27
N TYR A 30 0.16 5.38 -12.29
CA TYR A 30 0.52 5.60 -10.90
C TYR A 30 -0.12 4.55 -9.99
N SER A 31 0.62 4.17 -8.94
CA SER A 31 0.02 3.61 -7.73
C SER A 31 -0.02 4.67 -6.66
N ILE A 32 -1.17 4.81 -6.03
CA ILE A 32 -1.53 5.92 -5.15
C ILE A 32 -2.14 5.35 -3.88
N ALA A 33 -1.66 5.83 -2.73
CA ALA A 33 -2.26 5.60 -1.43
C ALA A 33 -2.71 6.95 -0.88
N LEU A 34 -4.02 7.06 -0.67
CA LEU A 34 -4.61 8.18 0.05
C LEU A 34 -4.82 7.75 1.49
N PHE A 35 -4.37 8.56 2.43
CA PHE A 35 -4.60 8.39 3.86
C PHE A 35 -5.29 9.62 4.42
N ASP A 36 -6.25 9.41 5.30
CA ASP A 36 -6.95 10.44 6.05
C ASP A 36 -6.76 10.22 7.55
N ILE A 37 -6.54 11.31 8.31
CA ILE A 37 -6.48 11.27 9.77
C ILE A 37 -7.89 11.37 10.33
N LEU A 38 -8.37 10.27 10.94
CA LEU A 38 -9.66 10.27 11.61
C LEU A 38 -9.69 11.23 12.80
N GLY A 39 -10.69 12.10 12.84
CA GLY A 39 -10.87 13.06 13.92
C GLY A 39 -9.86 14.23 13.90
N PHE A 40 -9.20 14.49 12.77
CA PHE A 40 -8.18 15.53 12.65
C PHE A 40 -8.66 16.91 13.13
N SER A 41 -9.87 17.34 12.77
CA SER A 41 -10.39 18.64 13.20
C SER A 41 -10.42 18.77 14.73
N ASN A 42 -10.87 17.72 15.44
CA ASN A 42 -10.86 17.68 16.90
C ASN A 42 -9.43 17.67 17.45
N PHE A 43 -8.52 16.94 16.79
CA PHE A 43 -7.11 16.85 17.17
C PHE A 43 -6.40 18.21 17.07
N VAL A 44 -6.61 18.95 15.98
CA VAL A 44 -6.06 20.30 15.77
C VAL A 44 -6.61 21.28 16.81
N GLN A 45 -7.92 21.28 17.05
CA GLN A 45 -8.56 22.18 18.01
C GLN A 45 -8.05 21.97 19.44
N LYS A 46 -7.71 20.73 19.81
CA LYS A 46 -7.28 20.37 21.17
C LYS A 46 -5.79 20.57 21.42
N ASN A 47 -4.94 20.26 20.44
CA ASN A 47 -3.48 20.22 20.64
C ASN A 47 -2.75 21.43 20.04
N GLY A 48 -3.42 22.27 19.23
CA GLY A 48 -2.79 23.40 18.56
C GLY A 48 -1.90 22.98 17.38
N THR A 49 -1.41 23.96 16.62
CA THR A 49 -0.72 23.71 15.35
C THR A 49 0.70 23.15 15.49
N ASP A 50 1.38 23.40 16.60
CA ASP A 50 2.78 22.98 16.79
C ASP A 50 2.89 21.45 16.93
N THR A 51 2.01 20.85 17.74
CA THR A 51 1.92 19.39 17.87
C THR A 51 1.58 18.72 16.54
N ILE A 52 0.75 19.35 15.71
CA ILE A 52 0.42 18.85 14.37
C ILE A 52 1.65 18.92 13.47
N MET A 53 2.39 20.02 13.51
CA MET A 53 3.60 20.18 12.70
C MET A 53 4.65 19.13 13.06
N GLU A 54 4.94 18.91 14.34
CA GLU A 54 5.89 17.88 14.80
C GLU A 54 5.48 16.48 14.32
N LEU A 55 4.19 16.17 14.37
CA LEU A 55 3.63 14.91 13.91
C LEU A 55 3.86 14.71 12.41
N TYR A 56 3.58 15.75 11.63
CA TYR A 56 3.74 15.72 10.17
C TYR A 56 5.21 15.61 9.80
N THR A 57 6.10 16.32 10.49
CA THR A 57 7.55 16.22 10.28
C THR A 57 8.03 14.78 10.49
N LYS A 58 7.60 14.08 11.55
CA LYS A 58 7.99 12.68 11.76
C LYS A 58 7.50 11.74 10.67
N LEU A 59 6.25 11.89 10.25
CA LEU A 59 5.65 11.08 9.19
C LEU A 59 6.30 11.34 7.82
N LEU A 60 6.55 12.61 7.50
CA LEU A 60 7.21 13.00 6.26
C LEU A 60 8.68 12.60 6.27
N ASP A 61 9.37 12.67 7.40
CA ASP A 61 10.74 12.16 7.55
C ASP A 61 10.83 10.68 7.19
N LEU A 62 9.86 9.86 7.62
CA LEU A 62 9.82 8.43 7.26
C LEU A 62 9.74 8.25 5.75
N ILE A 63 8.87 9.01 5.08
CA ILE A 63 8.70 8.88 3.63
C ILE A 63 9.90 9.47 2.88
N ASN A 64 10.38 10.65 3.29
CA ASN A 64 11.52 11.33 2.69
C ASN A 64 12.80 10.51 2.85
N ARG A 65 13.03 9.84 3.97
CA ARG A 65 14.18 8.93 4.12
C ARG A 65 14.16 7.79 3.09
N ARG A 66 12.97 7.28 2.74
CA ARG A 66 12.80 6.24 1.70
C ARG A 66 12.79 6.81 0.28
N ALA A 67 12.33 8.04 0.09
CA ALA A 67 12.34 8.74 -1.20
C ALA A 67 13.77 9.20 -1.57
N SER A 68 14.44 9.88 -0.64
CA SER A 68 15.74 10.57 -0.78
C SER A 68 16.97 9.67 -0.59
N SER A 69 16.83 8.38 -0.28
CA SER A 69 17.98 7.47 -0.28
C SER A 69 18.46 7.27 -1.72
N TYR A 70 19.44 8.09 -2.10
CA TYR A 70 20.23 7.97 -3.31
C TYR A 70 21.56 7.28 -3.04
N ASP A 71 22.15 7.63 -1.90
CA ASP A 71 23.38 7.04 -1.38
C ASP A 71 23.05 6.10 -0.23
N ASN A 72 23.67 4.93 -0.26
CA ASN A 72 23.68 3.93 0.79
C ASN A 72 24.13 4.55 2.13
N VAL A 73 23.19 5.04 2.93
CA VAL A 73 23.49 5.38 4.33
C VAL A 73 23.14 4.15 5.16
N GLY A 74 24.19 3.48 5.63
CA GLY A 74 24.21 2.12 6.16
C GLY A 74 23.57 1.88 7.52
N ASP A 75 22.41 2.47 7.81
CA ASP A 75 21.65 2.23 9.05
C ASP A 75 20.14 2.00 8.85
N PHE A 76 19.65 1.91 7.60
CA PHE A 76 18.20 1.92 7.32
C PHE A 76 17.65 0.59 6.79
N GLU A 77 16.41 0.25 7.21
CA GLU A 77 15.65 -0.85 6.62
C GLU A 77 15.28 -0.52 5.18
N VAL A 78 15.96 -1.19 4.27
CA VAL A 78 15.70 -1.11 2.84
C VAL A 78 14.49 -2.00 2.49
N SER A 79 13.58 -1.51 1.62
CA SER A 79 12.48 -2.33 1.12
C SER A 79 13.01 -3.58 0.40
N VAL A 80 12.48 -4.75 0.73
CA VAL A 80 12.87 -6.02 0.12
C VAL A 80 11.70 -6.59 -0.66
N ALA A 81 11.81 -6.59 -1.99
CA ALA A 81 10.77 -7.06 -2.89
C ALA A 81 11.18 -8.38 -3.58
N PRO A 82 10.25 -9.33 -3.82
CA PRO A 82 10.53 -10.50 -4.61
C PRO A 82 10.54 -10.16 -6.10
N VAL A 83 11.53 -10.67 -6.81
CA VAL A 83 11.68 -10.55 -8.27
C VAL A 83 11.62 -11.95 -8.88
N PRO A 84 10.69 -12.21 -9.81
CA PRO A 84 10.51 -13.54 -10.37
C PRO A 84 11.72 -13.98 -11.19
N THR A 85 12.13 -15.24 -11.02
CA THR A 85 13.22 -15.86 -11.79
C THR A 85 12.72 -16.72 -12.94
N SER A 86 11.41 -16.97 -12.97
CA SER A 86 10.70 -17.77 -13.96
C SER A 86 9.38 -17.11 -14.36
N SER A 87 8.84 -17.50 -15.51
CA SER A 87 7.58 -16.95 -16.04
C SER A 87 6.33 -17.35 -15.25
N ASP A 88 6.43 -18.34 -14.36
CA ASP A 88 5.34 -18.77 -13.47
C ASP A 88 5.31 -18.00 -12.13
N TRP A 89 6.31 -17.14 -11.87
CA TRP A 89 6.45 -16.31 -10.67
C TRP A 89 6.52 -17.08 -9.34
N LYS A 90 6.73 -18.39 -9.39
CA LYS A 90 6.82 -19.21 -8.18
C LYS A 90 8.15 -19.08 -7.48
N ASN A 91 9.23 -19.01 -8.25
CA ASN A 91 10.59 -18.88 -7.72
C ASN A 91 11.04 -17.43 -7.84
N ASN A 92 11.55 -16.87 -6.75
CA ASN A 92 11.88 -15.46 -6.68
C ASN A 92 13.23 -15.24 -6.02
N HIS A 93 14.03 -14.32 -6.56
CA HIS A 93 15.12 -13.68 -5.82
C HIS A 93 14.53 -12.56 -4.97
N LEU A 94 15.24 -12.18 -3.90
CA LEU A 94 14.95 -10.94 -3.20
C LEU A 94 15.81 -9.80 -3.73
N ALA A 95 15.20 -8.63 -3.87
CA ALA A 95 15.86 -7.41 -4.28
C ALA A 95 15.65 -6.35 -3.20
N ALA A 96 16.74 -5.84 -2.66
CA ALA A 96 16.73 -4.66 -1.80
C ALA A 96 16.72 -3.39 -2.65
N ASP A 97 16.10 -2.34 -2.15
CA ASP A 97 16.00 -1.00 -2.76
C ASP A 97 15.39 -1.01 -4.16
N ALA A 98 14.48 -1.96 -4.38
CA ALA A 98 13.72 -2.08 -5.61
C ALA A 98 12.54 -1.08 -5.64
N ASN A 99 12.77 0.14 -5.17
CA ASN A 99 11.77 1.20 -5.11
C ASN A 99 11.64 1.92 -6.45
N GLY A 100 10.43 2.41 -6.73
CA GLY A 100 10.27 3.55 -7.62
C GLY A 100 10.61 4.85 -6.89
N TYR A 101 10.49 5.98 -7.59
CA TYR A 101 10.59 7.27 -6.92
C TYR A 101 9.26 7.59 -6.23
N VAL A 102 9.30 7.57 -4.90
CA VAL A 102 8.17 7.88 -4.03
C VAL A 102 8.02 9.39 -3.98
N GLN A 103 6.80 9.86 -4.22
CA GLN A 103 6.41 11.24 -4.08
C GLN A 103 5.30 11.35 -3.05
N VAL A 104 5.27 12.49 -2.36
CA VAL A 104 4.28 12.78 -1.32
C VAL A 104 3.73 14.17 -1.53
N CYS A 105 2.41 14.30 -1.41
CA CYS A 105 1.81 15.59 -1.08
C CYS A 105 0.85 15.40 0.10
N HIS A 106 0.62 16.47 0.84
CA HIS A 106 -0.28 16.46 1.98
C HIS A 106 -1.05 17.77 2.02
N PHE A 107 -2.29 17.72 2.49
CA PHE A 107 -3.12 18.88 2.68
C PHE A 107 -4.10 18.61 3.82
N SER A 108 -4.12 19.49 4.83
CA SER A 108 -4.94 19.29 6.03
C SER A 108 -4.72 17.89 6.61
N ASP A 109 -5.77 17.07 6.74
CA ASP A 109 -5.85 15.70 7.24
C ASP A 109 -5.43 14.63 6.23
N THR A 110 -5.21 14.99 4.97
CA THR A 110 -4.96 14.03 3.89
C THR A 110 -3.48 13.93 3.56
N PHE A 111 -2.96 12.70 3.51
CA PHE A 111 -1.68 12.36 2.89
C PHE A 111 -1.91 11.59 1.60
N LEU A 112 -1.13 11.95 0.58
CA LEU A 112 -1.07 11.25 -0.68
C LEU A 112 0.34 10.76 -0.90
N ILE A 113 0.51 9.45 -0.96
CA ILE A 113 1.78 8.80 -1.30
C ILE A 113 1.61 8.14 -2.65
N TYR A 114 2.51 8.40 -3.60
CA TYR A 114 2.37 7.84 -4.93
C TYR A 114 3.72 7.52 -5.58
N VAL A 115 3.69 6.54 -6.49
CA VAL A 115 4.81 6.11 -7.32
C VAL A 115 4.36 5.99 -8.77
N ASN A 116 5.26 6.31 -9.69
CA ASN A 116 5.10 5.97 -11.11
C ASN A 116 6.03 4.80 -11.49
N TYR A 117 5.80 4.25 -12.68
CA TYR A 117 6.55 3.10 -13.20
C TYR A 117 7.58 3.47 -14.28
N GLU A 118 7.77 4.77 -14.52
CA GLU A 118 8.70 5.30 -15.54
C GLU A 118 10.13 5.36 -15.01
N PHE A 119 10.28 5.73 -13.74
CA PHE A 119 11.56 5.89 -13.08
C PHE A 119 11.82 4.75 -12.10
N VAL A 120 12.96 4.08 -12.26
CA VAL A 120 13.35 2.90 -11.46
C VAL A 120 14.69 3.16 -10.79
N LYS A 121 14.82 2.84 -9.49
CA LYS A 121 16.12 2.80 -8.81
C LYS A 121 16.93 1.55 -9.24
N GLN A 122 18.23 1.50 -8.93
CA GLN A 122 19.01 0.28 -9.15
C GLN A 122 18.85 -0.64 -7.93
N PRO A 123 18.14 -1.78 -8.04
CA PRO A 123 18.01 -2.70 -6.93
C PRO A 123 19.30 -3.49 -6.69
N TRP A 124 19.49 -3.92 -5.44
CA TRP A 124 20.54 -4.84 -5.01
C TRP A 124 19.94 -6.25 -4.93
N LEU A 125 20.40 -7.17 -5.78
CA LEU A 125 19.97 -8.56 -5.67
C LEU A 125 20.59 -9.19 -4.42
N LEU A 126 19.73 -9.74 -3.56
CA LEU A 126 20.11 -10.52 -2.39
C LEU A 126 20.33 -11.98 -2.82
N ALA A 127 21.19 -12.68 -2.09
CA ALA A 127 21.45 -14.10 -2.32
C ALA A 127 20.22 -14.97 -1.99
N ASP A 128 19.36 -14.48 -1.10
CA ASP A 128 18.16 -15.16 -0.66
C ASP A 128 17.15 -15.40 -1.79
N GLN A 129 16.50 -16.56 -1.70
CA GLN A 129 15.42 -16.96 -2.59
C GLN A 129 14.19 -17.32 -1.77
N ILE A 130 13.02 -17.00 -2.31
CA ILE A 130 11.74 -17.41 -1.73
C ILE A 130 10.86 -18.07 -2.78
N LYS A 131 9.97 -18.94 -2.31
CA LYS A 131 8.97 -19.60 -3.14
C LYS A 131 7.58 -19.07 -2.79
N GLU A 132 6.82 -18.67 -3.81
CA GLU A 132 5.39 -18.40 -3.71
C GLU A 132 4.67 -19.54 -4.43
N GLU A 133 3.97 -20.41 -3.70
CA GLU A 133 3.31 -21.56 -4.30
C GLU A 133 2.12 -21.16 -5.17
N PHE A 134 1.46 -20.05 -4.81
CA PHE A 134 0.21 -19.61 -5.40
C PHE A 134 0.25 -18.13 -5.78
N PRO A 135 1.12 -17.72 -6.73
CA PRO A 135 1.16 -16.34 -7.20
C PRO A 135 -0.18 -15.96 -7.84
N LEU A 136 -0.68 -14.77 -7.56
CA LEU A 136 -1.89 -14.23 -8.18
C LEU A 136 -1.50 -13.57 -9.50
N LEU A 137 -1.82 -14.23 -10.63
CA LEU A 137 -1.46 -13.77 -11.99
C LEU A 137 -2.69 -13.60 -12.90
N ILE A 138 -3.87 -13.40 -12.32
CA ILE A 138 -5.15 -13.27 -13.03
C ILE A 138 -5.69 -11.86 -12.92
N GLY A 139 -6.20 -11.29 -14.01
CA GLY A 139 -6.88 -10.00 -14.03
C GLY A 139 -8.38 -10.14 -14.27
N GLU A 140 -9.09 -9.02 -14.43
CA GLU A 140 -10.48 -9.01 -14.86
C GLU A 140 -10.59 -9.29 -16.37
N ALA A 141 -11.45 -10.25 -16.73
CA ALA A 141 -11.61 -10.65 -18.12
C ALA A 141 -12.08 -9.49 -19.00
N GLY A 142 -11.47 -9.35 -20.18
CA GLY A 142 -11.81 -8.29 -21.13
C GLY A 142 -11.24 -6.90 -20.81
N THR A 143 -10.39 -6.79 -19.78
CA THR A 143 -9.69 -5.53 -19.45
C THR A 143 -8.27 -5.51 -20.00
N GLN A 144 -7.74 -4.31 -20.24
CA GLN A 144 -6.40 -4.14 -20.80
C GLN A 144 -5.33 -4.42 -19.73
N PHE A 145 -4.38 -5.28 -20.07
CA PHE A 145 -3.22 -5.59 -19.24
C PHE A 145 -2.14 -4.51 -19.36
N SER A 146 -1.60 -4.05 -18.24
CA SER A 146 -0.43 -3.15 -18.22
C SER A 146 0.86 -3.95 -18.10
N VAL A 147 1.61 -4.03 -19.21
CA VAL A 147 2.93 -4.68 -19.23
C VAL A 147 3.91 -3.97 -18.29
N ASP A 148 3.84 -2.65 -18.19
CA ASP A 148 4.73 -1.86 -17.35
C ASP A 148 4.57 -2.16 -15.86
N PHE A 149 3.34 -2.34 -15.38
CA PHE A 149 3.05 -2.68 -13.99
C PHE A 149 3.75 -3.98 -13.59
N PHE A 150 3.51 -5.08 -14.31
CA PHE A 150 4.07 -6.39 -13.96
C PHE A 150 5.57 -6.48 -14.25
N SER A 151 6.06 -5.84 -15.32
CA SER A 151 7.51 -5.81 -15.59
C SER A 151 8.29 -5.09 -14.50
N ASN A 152 7.63 -4.20 -13.75
CA ASN A 152 8.22 -3.42 -12.67
C ASN A 152 7.48 -3.66 -11.35
N HIS A 153 6.99 -4.89 -11.15
CA HIS A 153 6.16 -5.25 -10.00
C HIS A 153 6.84 -4.99 -8.65
N HIS A 154 8.17 -5.07 -8.63
CA HIS A 154 8.99 -4.73 -7.46
C HIS A 154 8.75 -3.29 -6.95
N ILE A 155 8.47 -2.32 -7.84
CA ILE A 155 8.11 -0.95 -7.46
C ILE A 155 6.81 -0.95 -6.65
N TYR A 156 5.79 -1.66 -7.16
CA TYR A 156 4.50 -1.75 -6.48
C TYR A 156 4.63 -2.44 -5.12
N ILE A 157 5.36 -3.55 -5.07
CA ILE A 157 5.61 -4.28 -3.83
C ILE A 157 6.32 -3.42 -2.78
N SER A 158 7.36 -2.68 -3.18
CA SER A 158 8.08 -1.80 -2.26
C SER A 158 7.21 -0.60 -1.82
N PHE A 159 6.36 -0.09 -2.71
CA PHE A 159 5.33 0.90 -2.38
C PHE A 159 4.33 0.38 -1.33
N LEU A 160 3.87 -0.88 -1.44
CA LEU A 160 3.02 -1.49 -0.42
C LEU A 160 3.73 -1.61 0.93
N GLN A 161 5.03 -1.95 0.95
CA GLN A 161 5.82 -1.96 2.19
C GLN A 161 5.95 -0.57 2.82
N LEU A 162 6.13 0.47 2.00
CA LEU A 162 6.08 1.85 2.47
C LEU A 162 4.72 2.19 3.09
N CYS A 163 3.62 1.81 2.44
CA CYS A 163 2.28 2.06 2.97
C CYS A 163 2.04 1.35 4.31
N MET A 164 2.50 0.09 4.44
CA MET A 164 2.41 -0.65 5.71
C MET A 164 3.27 0.00 6.79
N ASP A 165 4.50 0.40 6.46
CA ASP A 165 5.41 1.06 7.41
C ASP A 165 4.89 2.41 7.87
N PHE A 166 4.41 3.23 6.94
CA PHE A 166 3.78 4.52 7.22
C PHE A 166 2.58 4.36 8.17
N PHE A 167 1.70 3.38 7.90
CA PHE A 167 0.56 3.07 8.75
C PHE A 167 0.98 2.54 10.13
N CYS A 168 1.96 1.63 10.21
CA CYS A 168 2.45 1.11 11.48
C CYS A 168 3.10 2.20 12.32
N GLN A 169 3.89 3.09 11.72
CA GLN A 169 4.46 4.23 12.43
C GLN A 169 3.37 5.19 12.92
N SER A 170 2.30 5.40 12.15
CA SER A 170 1.18 6.23 12.59
C SER A 170 0.54 5.69 13.88
N ILE A 171 0.37 4.37 14.00
CA ILE A 171 -0.11 3.73 15.23
C ILE A 171 0.82 4.04 16.42
N ILE A 172 2.14 3.98 16.21
CA ILE A 172 3.14 4.29 17.24
C ILE A 172 3.03 5.74 17.71
N GLU A 173 2.86 6.67 16.77
CA GLU A 173 2.74 8.11 17.04
C GLU A 173 1.35 8.51 17.53
N GLY A 174 0.41 7.57 17.64
CA GLY A 174 -0.94 7.82 18.14
C GLY A 174 -1.87 8.49 17.11
N ILE A 175 -1.63 8.27 15.82
CA ILE A 175 -2.37 8.86 14.70
C ILE A 175 -3.31 7.82 14.09
N PRO A 176 -4.63 7.99 14.23
CA PRO A 176 -5.60 7.07 13.65
C PRO A 176 -5.75 7.33 12.15
N LEU A 177 -5.04 6.55 11.33
CA LEU A 177 -5.15 6.64 9.88
C LEU A 177 -6.15 5.63 9.30
N ARG A 178 -6.84 6.05 8.25
CA ARG A 178 -7.54 5.17 7.32
C ARG A 178 -7.07 5.50 5.91
N GLY A 179 -6.81 4.48 5.10
CA GLY A 179 -6.29 4.69 3.76
C GLY A 179 -6.84 3.75 2.71
N CYS A 180 -6.72 4.15 1.45
CA CYS A 180 -7.12 3.34 0.31
C CYS A 180 -6.05 3.42 -0.79
N ILE A 181 -5.62 2.25 -1.27
CA ILE A 181 -4.65 2.11 -2.36
C ILE A 181 -5.41 1.89 -3.66
N SER A 182 -5.02 2.62 -4.71
CA SER A 182 -5.54 2.43 -6.05
C SER A 182 -4.42 2.61 -7.08
N THR A 183 -4.61 2.06 -8.27
CA THR A 183 -3.63 2.10 -9.36
C THR A 183 -4.35 2.39 -10.66
N GLY A 184 -3.79 3.29 -11.47
CA GLY A 184 -4.38 3.64 -12.76
C GLY A 184 -3.70 4.83 -13.40
N ILE A 185 -4.23 5.23 -14.55
CA ILE A 185 -3.75 6.42 -15.25
C ILE A 185 -4.21 7.68 -14.51
N ALA A 186 -3.27 8.58 -14.24
CA ALA A 186 -3.51 9.87 -13.61
C ALA A 186 -2.54 10.92 -14.15
N MET A 187 -2.87 12.20 -13.93
CA MET A 187 -1.98 13.33 -14.14
C MET A 187 -1.57 13.90 -12.78
N MET A 188 -0.27 13.87 -12.50
CA MET A 188 0.33 14.39 -11.26
C MET A 188 1.31 15.50 -11.61
N ASP A 189 1.00 16.75 -11.23
CA ASP A 189 1.88 17.91 -11.38
C ASP A 189 2.16 18.50 -10.00
N GLN A 190 3.23 18.00 -9.36
CA GLN A 190 3.61 18.43 -8.02
C GLN A 190 4.03 19.91 -7.97
N TYR A 191 4.62 20.42 -9.05
CA TYR A 191 5.14 21.79 -9.11
C TYR A 191 4.03 22.84 -9.15
N LYS A 192 2.89 22.46 -9.73
CA LYS A 192 1.66 23.29 -9.69
C LYS A 192 0.69 22.85 -8.61
N SER A 193 0.99 21.78 -7.88
CA SER A 193 0.07 21.13 -6.93
C SER A 193 -1.28 20.76 -7.57
N ILE A 194 -1.24 20.20 -8.78
CA ILE A 194 -2.43 19.78 -9.53
C ILE A 194 -2.40 18.26 -9.67
N TYR A 195 -3.45 17.61 -9.18
CA TYR A 195 -3.55 16.14 -9.16
C TYR A 195 -4.97 15.71 -9.54
N PHE A 196 -5.12 14.91 -10.60
CA PHE A 196 -6.41 14.33 -10.97
C PHE A 196 -6.24 13.03 -11.76
N GLY A 197 -7.22 12.14 -11.60
CA GLY A 197 -7.25 10.83 -12.26
C GLY A 197 -8.22 9.87 -11.57
N ASN A 198 -8.61 8.82 -12.29
CA ASN A 198 -9.48 7.78 -11.75
C ASN A 198 -8.95 7.11 -10.47
N PRO A 199 -7.65 6.79 -10.31
CA PRO A 199 -7.17 6.23 -9.05
C PRO A 199 -7.36 7.20 -7.88
N LEU A 200 -7.19 8.51 -8.05
CA LEU A 200 -7.46 9.48 -6.98
C LEU A 200 -8.93 9.48 -6.56
N VAL A 201 -9.85 9.41 -7.53
CA VAL A 201 -11.29 9.31 -7.26
C VAL A 201 -11.62 8.01 -6.53
N GLU A 202 -11.02 6.90 -6.95
CA GLU A 202 -11.20 5.60 -6.33
C GLU A 202 -10.70 5.60 -4.89
N ALA A 203 -9.48 6.05 -4.64
CA ALA A 203 -8.90 6.12 -3.30
C ALA A 203 -9.71 7.05 -2.37
N ALA A 204 -10.06 8.26 -2.84
CA ALA A 204 -10.84 9.22 -2.07
C ALA A 204 -12.26 8.75 -1.74
N ARG A 205 -12.83 7.84 -2.53
CA ARG A 205 -14.17 7.26 -2.28
C ARG A 205 -14.12 5.94 -1.53
N GLY A 206 -13.07 5.15 -1.71
CA GLY A 206 -12.83 3.89 -0.99
C GLY A 206 -12.40 4.13 0.45
N GLU A 207 -11.59 5.17 0.72
CA GLU A 207 -11.20 5.58 2.07
C GLU A 207 -12.41 5.67 3.03
N PRO A 208 -13.45 6.48 2.76
CA PRO A 208 -14.55 6.67 3.70
C PRO A 208 -15.50 5.47 3.79
N ALA A 209 -15.41 4.53 2.86
CA ALA A 209 -16.21 3.31 2.84
C ALA A 209 -15.74 2.26 3.87
N GLN A 210 -14.59 2.47 4.53
CA GLN A 210 -14.12 1.55 5.58
C GLN A 210 -14.54 1.99 6.99
N ASN A 211 -14.73 1.02 7.87
CA ASN A 211 -15.08 1.16 9.28
C ASN A 211 -13.98 0.66 10.23
N THR A 212 -12.72 0.77 9.82
CA THR A 212 -11.54 0.33 10.57
C THR A 212 -10.37 1.30 10.34
N LEU A 213 -9.41 1.33 11.26
CA LEU A 213 -8.06 1.78 10.93
C LEU A 213 -7.39 0.77 10.00
N GLY A 214 -6.58 1.25 9.07
CA GLY A 214 -5.85 0.40 8.13
C GLY A 214 -5.89 0.92 6.72
N VAL A 215 -5.46 0.07 5.79
CA VAL A 215 -5.34 0.41 4.38
C VAL A 215 -6.05 -0.65 3.55
N ALA A 216 -7.15 -0.27 2.90
CA ALA A 216 -7.85 -1.14 1.96
C ALA A 216 -7.27 -1.01 0.55
N PHE A 217 -7.52 -2.03 -0.27
CA PHE A 217 -7.34 -1.90 -1.71
C PHE A 217 -8.63 -1.43 -2.37
N GLY A 218 -8.49 -0.53 -3.33
CA GLY A 218 -9.56 -0.11 -4.20
C GLY A 218 -9.84 -1.14 -5.30
N LYS A 219 -10.90 -0.91 -6.07
CA LYS A 219 -11.35 -1.76 -7.18
C LYS A 219 -10.28 -2.00 -8.24
N SER A 220 -9.30 -1.10 -8.40
CA SER A 220 -8.18 -1.29 -9.31
C SER A 220 -7.37 -2.55 -9.02
N PHE A 221 -7.46 -3.11 -7.81
CA PHE A 221 -6.92 -4.44 -7.46
C PHE A 221 -7.31 -5.50 -8.49
N ASN A 222 -8.45 -5.37 -9.16
CA ASN A 222 -8.87 -6.28 -10.23
C ASN A 222 -7.77 -6.55 -11.26
N ASN A 223 -6.97 -5.54 -11.59
CA ASN A 223 -5.94 -5.60 -12.63
C ASN A 223 -4.55 -5.22 -12.11
N TYR A 224 -4.48 -4.56 -10.97
CA TYR A 224 -3.26 -4.04 -10.36
C TYR A 224 -3.18 -4.51 -8.91
N HIS A 225 -2.76 -5.76 -8.72
CA HIS A 225 -2.67 -6.41 -7.41
C HIS A 225 -1.25 -6.91 -7.15
N PRO A 226 -0.87 -7.10 -5.87
CA PRO A 226 0.37 -7.77 -5.54
C PRO A 226 0.27 -9.26 -5.88
N VAL A 227 1.15 -9.73 -6.75
CA VAL A 227 1.26 -11.15 -7.12
C VAL A 227 1.49 -12.06 -5.89
N TYR A 228 2.21 -11.58 -4.88
CA TYR A 228 2.61 -12.36 -3.72
C TYR A 228 1.65 -12.18 -2.55
N ASN A 229 1.26 -13.28 -1.91
CA ASN A 229 0.13 -13.30 -0.98
C ASN A 229 0.43 -12.67 0.38
N LYS A 230 1.71 -12.50 0.76
CA LYS A 230 2.09 -11.92 2.06
C LYS A 230 1.73 -10.44 2.23
N TYR A 231 1.32 -9.75 1.15
CA TYR A 231 1.02 -8.32 1.16
C TYR A 231 -0.47 -8.02 1.37
N TYR A 232 -1.34 -9.03 1.27
CA TYR A 232 -2.78 -8.81 1.35
C TYR A 232 -3.50 -10.01 1.94
N ILE A 233 -4.71 -9.78 2.42
CA ILE A 233 -5.59 -10.82 2.94
C ILE A 233 -7.05 -10.48 2.59
N PRO A 234 -7.89 -11.47 2.24
CA PRO A 234 -9.32 -11.23 2.07
C PRO A 234 -9.96 -10.87 3.41
N TYR A 235 -10.57 -9.69 3.51
CA TYR A 235 -11.21 -9.23 4.74
C TYR A 235 -12.35 -8.25 4.44
N LEU A 236 -13.60 -8.69 4.65
CA LEU A 236 -14.78 -7.86 4.38
C LEU A 236 -15.24 -7.06 5.60
N GLY A 237 -14.77 -7.39 6.80
CA GLY A 237 -15.18 -6.76 8.07
C GLY A 237 -14.81 -5.29 8.17
N HIS A 238 -13.95 -4.79 7.28
CA HIS A 238 -13.65 -3.36 7.18
C HIS A 238 -14.74 -2.59 6.43
N ILE A 239 -15.59 -3.23 5.62
CA ILE A 239 -16.52 -2.55 4.71
C ILE A 239 -17.76 -2.10 5.48
N LYS A 240 -18.14 -0.82 5.38
CA LYS A 240 -19.38 -0.32 5.99
C LYS A 240 -20.60 -0.96 5.35
N GLU A 241 -21.52 -1.48 6.13
CA GLU A 241 -22.77 -2.03 5.58
C GLU A 241 -23.63 -0.94 4.94
N ASN A 242 -24.30 -1.27 3.83
CA ASN A 242 -25.24 -0.38 3.12
C ASN A 242 -24.67 0.96 2.62
N ASP A 243 -23.36 1.10 2.49
CA ASP A 243 -22.73 2.28 1.89
C ASP A 243 -22.57 2.09 0.36
N SER A 244 -23.07 3.05 -0.42
CA SER A 244 -22.95 3.03 -1.88
C SER A 244 -21.51 3.13 -2.37
N LYS A 245 -20.58 3.62 -1.53
CA LYS A 245 -19.15 3.73 -1.82
C LYS A 245 -18.41 2.40 -1.75
N ASN A 246 -19.03 1.34 -1.21
CA ASN A 246 -18.42 0.00 -1.18
C ASN A 246 -18.01 -0.53 -2.56
N VAL A 247 -18.62 -0.01 -3.63
CA VAL A 247 -18.28 -0.33 -5.01
C VAL A 247 -16.85 0.05 -5.40
N PHE A 248 -16.20 0.94 -4.63
CA PHE A 248 -14.82 1.38 -4.85
C PHE A 248 -13.80 0.48 -4.15
N LEU A 249 -14.23 -0.45 -3.29
CA LEU A 249 -13.34 -1.32 -2.52
C LEU A 249 -13.20 -2.71 -3.15
N SER A 250 -12.00 -3.26 -3.09
CA SER A 250 -11.70 -4.67 -3.28
C SER A 250 -12.10 -5.46 -2.02
N PRO A 251 -12.39 -6.77 -2.12
CA PRO A 251 -12.51 -7.63 -0.95
C PRO A 251 -11.17 -7.90 -0.22
N MET A 252 -10.08 -7.25 -0.65
CA MET A 252 -8.74 -7.43 -0.13
C MET A 252 -8.31 -6.23 0.71
N MET A 253 -7.62 -6.50 1.81
CA MET A 253 -6.99 -5.50 2.66
C MET A 253 -5.47 -5.65 2.63
N LEU A 254 -4.74 -4.54 2.74
CA LEU A 254 -3.29 -4.57 2.91
C LEU A 254 -2.97 -5.23 4.27
N ASP A 255 -2.17 -6.29 4.27
CA ASP A 255 -1.89 -7.10 5.46
C ASP A 255 -0.84 -6.44 6.37
N TRP A 256 -1.12 -5.21 6.82
CA TRP A 256 -0.29 -4.45 7.73
C TRP A 256 -0.12 -5.16 9.08
N ALA A 257 -1.08 -6.00 9.46
CA ALA A 257 -1.04 -6.75 10.70
C ALA A 257 0.06 -7.83 10.67
N ARG A 258 0.17 -8.58 9.56
CA ARG A 258 1.32 -9.49 9.33
C ARG A 258 2.63 -8.73 9.27
N TYR A 259 2.66 -7.56 8.61
CA TYR A 259 3.85 -6.73 8.58
C TYR A 259 4.31 -6.29 9.98
N TRP A 260 3.38 -5.87 10.85
CA TRP A 260 3.68 -5.55 12.24
C TRP A 260 4.31 -6.73 13.00
N ARG A 261 3.74 -7.93 12.86
CA ARG A 261 4.22 -9.15 13.56
C ARG A 261 5.59 -9.61 13.08
N THR A 262 5.93 -9.35 11.82
CA THR A 262 7.15 -9.87 11.19
C THR A 262 8.30 -8.87 11.13
N SER A 263 8.00 -7.57 11.07
CA SER A 263 9.00 -6.51 10.94
C SER A 263 9.85 -6.38 12.22
N PRO A 264 11.18 -6.30 12.12
CA PRO A 264 12.07 -6.05 13.25
C PRO A 264 11.70 -4.82 14.08
N ASN A 265 11.16 -3.77 13.44
CA ASN A 265 10.80 -2.50 14.08
C ASN A 265 9.54 -2.57 14.98
N TYR A 266 8.67 -3.56 14.74
CA TYR A 266 7.34 -3.61 15.34
C TYR A 266 7.04 -4.91 16.08
N LYS A 267 7.68 -6.03 15.74
CA LYS A 267 7.36 -7.37 16.27
C LYS A 267 7.41 -7.50 17.79
N ASN A 268 8.19 -6.66 18.47
CA ASN A 268 8.33 -6.66 19.93
C ASN A 268 7.41 -5.65 20.62
N LYS A 269 6.51 -4.99 19.88
CA LYS A 269 5.58 -3.96 20.38
C LYS A 269 4.15 -4.48 20.40
N SER A 270 3.40 -4.16 21.45
CA SER A 270 1.98 -4.52 21.58
C SER A 270 1.10 -3.58 20.74
N VAL A 271 0.69 -4.02 19.54
CA VAL A 271 -0.19 -3.21 18.68
C VAL A 271 -1.51 -2.83 19.37
N ILE A 272 -2.06 -3.77 20.15
CA ILE A 272 -3.34 -3.59 20.86
C ILE A 272 -3.22 -2.45 21.88
N GLU A 273 -2.09 -2.36 22.57
CA GLU A 273 -1.83 -1.28 23.53
C GLU A 273 -1.77 0.09 22.84
N TYR A 274 -1.09 0.20 21.70
CA TYR A 274 -1.04 1.45 20.92
C TYR A 274 -2.42 1.83 20.37
N ILE A 275 -3.17 0.88 19.81
CA ILE A 275 -4.54 1.14 19.30
C ILE A 275 -5.47 1.60 20.43
N ASN A 276 -5.43 0.93 21.59
CA ASN A 276 -6.26 1.31 22.74
C ASN A 276 -5.93 2.71 23.27
N ARG A 277 -4.65 3.13 23.24
CA ARG A 277 -4.24 4.49 23.64
C ARG A 277 -4.79 5.57 22.73
N MET A 278 -4.98 5.29 21.45
CA MET A 278 -5.57 6.24 20.49
C MET A 278 -7.08 6.40 20.67
N ASN A 279 -7.76 5.40 21.21
CA ASN A 279 -9.21 5.41 21.43
C ASN A 279 -9.57 6.31 22.64
N THR A 280 -9.64 7.61 22.40
CA THR A 280 -9.94 8.61 23.45
C THR A 280 -11.41 9.03 23.50
N GLN A 281 -12.20 8.67 22.49
CA GLN A 281 -13.61 9.05 22.35
C GLN A 281 -14.46 7.81 22.06
N THR A 282 -15.35 7.47 23.01
CA THR A 282 -16.16 6.24 22.95
C THR A 282 -17.08 6.17 21.73
N GLU A 283 -17.49 7.30 21.17
CA GLU A 283 -18.34 7.39 19.98
C GLU A 283 -17.65 6.86 18.69
N PHE A 284 -16.32 6.83 18.66
CA PHE A 284 -15.53 6.32 17.53
C PHE A 284 -14.83 4.99 17.83
N ALA A 285 -15.13 4.36 18.97
CA ALA A 285 -14.47 3.13 19.43
C ALA A 285 -14.52 2.00 18.38
N SER A 286 -15.58 1.93 17.58
CA SER A 286 -15.76 0.89 16.55
C SER A 286 -14.60 0.83 15.55
N TYR A 287 -13.99 1.96 15.17
CA TYR A 287 -12.86 1.97 14.23
C TYR A 287 -11.63 1.27 14.81
N TYR A 288 -11.36 1.47 16.10
CA TYR A 288 -10.23 0.89 16.82
C TYR A 288 -10.47 -0.58 17.12
N GLU A 289 -11.68 -0.93 17.57
CA GLU A 289 -12.10 -2.32 17.79
C GLU A 289 -12.02 -3.15 16.50
N ASN A 290 -12.47 -2.60 15.38
CA ASN A 290 -12.39 -3.29 14.09
C ASN A 290 -10.95 -3.44 13.58
N ALA A 291 -10.05 -2.52 13.93
CA ALA A 291 -8.63 -2.65 13.63
C ALA A 291 -7.97 -3.78 14.44
N ILE A 292 -8.34 -3.93 15.71
CA ILE A 292 -7.91 -5.06 16.55
C ILE A 292 -8.46 -6.38 15.98
N LYS A 293 -9.76 -6.42 15.63
CA LYS A 293 -10.36 -7.60 14.98
C LYS A 293 -9.64 -7.98 13.69
N PHE A 294 -9.25 -7.01 12.87
CA PHE A 294 -8.46 -7.28 11.66
C PHE A 294 -7.08 -7.85 12.01
N TYR A 295 -6.40 -7.30 13.02
CA TYR A 295 -5.11 -7.81 13.47
C TYR A 295 -5.18 -9.28 13.89
N ASP A 296 -6.17 -9.62 14.74
CA ASP A 296 -6.41 -10.98 15.21
C ASP A 296 -6.81 -11.91 14.06
N PHE A 297 -7.63 -11.43 13.13
CA PHE A 297 -8.03 -12.18 11.93
C PHE A 297 -6.81 -12.51 11.05
N SER A 298 -5.95 -11.53 10.79
CA SER A 298 -4.72 -11.72 10.02
C SER A 298 -3.78 -12.74 10.66
N GLU A 299 -3.64 -12.73 11.99
CA GLU A 299 -2.84 -13.71 12.72
C GLU A 299 -3.42 -15.13 12.61
N LYS A 300 -4.72 -15.29 12.91
CA LYS A 300 -5.41 -16.58 12.86
C LYS A 300 -5.41 -17.20 11.47
N HIS A 301 -5.39 -16.38 10.42
CA HIS A 301 -5.50 -16.80 9.04
C HIS A 301 -4.24 -16.49 8.23
N GLU A 302 -3.05 -16.55 8.84
CA GLU A 302 -1.78 -16.29 8.15
C GLU A 302 -1.60 -17.15 6.88
N ASP A 303 -2.05 -18.41 6.93
CA ASP A 303 -2.01 -19.40 5.85
C ASP A 303 -3.30 -19.47 5.00
N TRP A 304 -4.11 -18.41 4.97
CA TRP A 304 -5.40 -18.34 4.24
C TRP A 304 -5.30 -18.80 2.77
N VAL A 305 -4.14 -18.57 2.15
CA VAL A 305 -3.82 -18.93 0.76
C VAL A 305 -4.05 -20.42 0.49
N ASN A 306 -3.68 -21.27 1.45
CA ASN A 306 -3.79 -22.73 1.36
C ASN A 306 -5.25 -23.22 1.52
N GLN A 307 -6.15 -22.34 1.95
CA GLN A 307 -7.54 -22.66 2.30
C GLN A 307 -8.51 -22.36 1.16
N ILE A 308 -8.05 -21.68 0.09
CA ILE A 308 -8.88 -21.34 -1.07
C ILE A 308 -8.68 -22.35 -2.19
N ASN A 309 -9.77 -22.88 -2.71
CA ASN A 309 -9.73 -23.73 -3.90
C ASN A 309 -9.41 -22.90 -5.16
N ARG A 310 -8.19 -23.05 -5.69
CA ARG A 310 -7.72 -22.35 -6.90
C ARG A 310 -7.85 -23.15 -8.20
N LYS A 311 -8.42 -24.36 -8.18
CA LYS A 311 -8.58 -25.18 -9.39
C LYS A 311 -9.55 -24.53 -10.38
N ASN A 312 -9.16 -24.52 -11.66
CA ASN A 312 -9.96 -24.00 -12.79
C ASN A 312 -10.52 -22.60 -12.52
N MET A 313 -9.68 -21.70 -11.99
CA MET A 313 -10.06 -20.31 -11.74
C MET A 313 -10.10 -19.53 -13.05
N GLY A 314 -11.21 -18.85 -13.31
CA GLY A 314 -11.39 -18.08 -14.56
C GLY A 314 -10.62 -16.76 -14.56
N ASP A 315 -11.11 -15.81 -13.77
CA ASP A 315 -10.60 -14.45 -13.68
C ASP A 315 -10.60 -13.95 -12.22
N ILE A 316 -10.23 -12.68 -12.00
CA ILE A 316 -10.22 -12.10 -10.66
C ILE A 316 -11.61 -12.06 -10.00
N LEU A 317 -12.70 -12.04 -10.77
CA LEU A 317 -14.06 -12.03 -10.22
C LEU A 317 -14.46 -13.41 -9.70
N ASP A 318 -14.05 -14.50 -10.38
CA ASP A 318 -14.15 -15.87 -9.84
C ASP A 318 -13.31 -16.01 -8.55
N TYR A 319 -12.09 -15.49 -8.54
CA TYR A 319 -11.26 -15.44 -7.33
C TYR A 319 -11.99 -14.74 -6.17
N TYR A 320 -12.57 -13.58 -6.42
CA TYR A 320 -13.33 -12.84 -5.41
C TYR A 320 -14.53 -13.60 -4.87
N LYS A 321 -15.27 -14.34 -5.72
CA LYS A 321 -16.38 -15.18 -5.23
C LYS A 321 -15.87 -16.22 -4.23
N ARG A 322 -14.75 -16.87 -4.55
CA ARG A 322 -14.16 -17.92 -3.71
C ARG A 322 -13.57 -17.37 -2.41
N VAL A 323 -12.87 -16.23 -2.44
CA VAL A 323 -12.34 -15.63 -1.20
C VAL A 323 -13.46 -15.09 -0.31
N LYS A 324 -14.56 -14.58 -0.87
CA LYS A 324 -15.74 -14.16 -0.09
C LYS A 324 -16.43 -15.37 0.56
N GLN A 325 -16.57 -16.47 -0.17
CA GLN A 325 -17.08 -17.73 0.38
C GLN A 325 -16.19 -18.25 1.51
N TRP A 326 -14.86 -18.24 1.31
CA TRP A 326 -13.89 -18.60 2.35
C TRP A 326 -14.03 -17.69 3.56
N TYR A 327 -14.02 -16.36 3.38
CA TYR A 327 -14.17 -15.39 4.46
C TYR A 327 -15.43 -15.67 5.30
N ASN A 328 -16.58 -15.84 4.64
CA ASN A 328 -17.85 -16.14 5.32
C ASN A 328 -17.86 -17.50 6.06
N SER A 329 -16.97 -18.43 5.70
CA SER A 329 -16.85 -19.73 6.36
C SER A 329 -15.96 -19.71 7.61
N VAL A 330 -15.16 -18.67 7.80
CA VAL A 330 -14.18 -18.58 8.89
C VAL A 330 -14.44 -17.47 9.91
N ILE A 331 -15.39 -16.57 9.62
CA ILE A 331 -15.86 -15.52 10.53
C ILE A 331 -16.85 -16.02 11.57
#